data_AF-A0ABC7ZJ02-F1
#
_entry.id   AF-A0ABC7ZJ02-F1
#
_cell.length_a   1.000
_cell.length_b   1.000
_cell.length_c   1.000
_cell.angle_alpha   90.00
_cell.angle_beta   90.00
_cell.angle_gamma   90.00
#
_symmetry.space_group_name_H-M   'P 1'
#
loop_
_entity.id
_entity.type
_entity.pdbx_description
1 polymer ?
#
loop_
_entity_poly.entity_id
_entity_poly.type
_entity_poly.pdbx_seq_one_letter_code
_entity_poly.pdbx_strand_id
1 'polypeptide(L)'
;MEVESSSSFNPTQRLQKESPMKDTGKMGEKLSETTASSMSSGGATSTRKALKIEVKKQSGSSDTLTKNDFAKKPLKHKNNSGTEVKLAASGEFGDNKAWKPVLKTDEIEKK
;
A
#
# COMPACT_ATOMS: atom_id res chain seq x y z
N MET A 1 -17.18 16.69 -7.87
CA MET A 1 -15.76 17.05 -7.94
C MET A 1 -15.62 18.43 -7.32
N GLU A 2 -14.64 18.65 -6.43
CA GLU A 2 -14.46 19.99 -5.84
C GLU A 2 -13.99 20.98 -6.91
N VAL A 3 -14.60 22.17 -6.91
CA VAL A 3 -14.27 23.29 -7.80
C VAL A 3 -13.47 24.31 -6.99
N GLU A 4 -12.26 24.61 -7.45
CA GLU A 4 -11.39 25.61 -6.85
C GLU A 4 -11.53 26.95 -7.57
N SER A 5 -11.68 28.04 -6.82
CA SER A 5 -11.61 29.40 -7.35
C SER A 5 -10.14 29.80 -7.58
N SER A 6 -9.57 29.31 -8.68
CA SER A 6 -8.19 29.59 -9.14
C SER A 6 -8.20 30.24 -10.52
N SER A 7 -7.22 31.10 -10.81
CA SER A 7 -7.03 31.72 -12.12
C SER A 7 -6.30 30.82 -13.13
N SER A 8 -5.80 29.65 -12.70
CA SER A 8 -5.13 28.67 -13.57
C SER A 8 -5.71 27.27 -13.37
N PHE A 9 -5.86 26.52 -14.46
CA PHE A 9 -6.36 25.15 -14.44
C PHE A 9 -5.19 24.16 -14.49
N ASN A 10 -5.10 23.31 -13.47
CA ASN A 10 -4.17 22.18 -13.45
C ASN A 10 -4.95 20.88 -13.14
N PRO A 11 -5.12 19.97 -14.12
CA PRO A 11 -5.90 18.75 -13.91
C PRO A 11 -5.26 17.77 -12.90
N THR A 12 -3.96 17.91 -12.61
CA THR A 12 -3.23 17.02 -11.70
C THR A 12 -3.14 17.54 -10.27
N GLN A 13 -3.72 18.71 -9.97
CA GLN A 13 -3.56 19.37 -8.67
C GLN A 13 -4.08 18.54 -7.48
N ARG A 14 -5.17 17.79 -7.68
CA ARG A 14 -5.74 16.87 -6.69
C ARG A 14 -5.14 15.46 -6.72
N LEU A 15 -4.25 15.15 -7.67
CA LEU A 15 -3.68 13.82 -7.82
C LEU A 15 -2.41 13.67 -6.97
N GLN A 16 -2.39 12.68 -6.07
CA GLN A 16 -1.17 12.21 -5.41
C GLN A 16 -0.30 11.44 -6.42
N LYS A 17 0.62 12.15 -7.07
CA LYS A 17 1.38 11.65 -8.23
C LYS A 17 2.80 11.16 -7.92
N GLU A 18 3.30 11.43 -6.72
CA GLU A 18 4.67 11.05 -6.37
C GLU A 18 4.78 9.54 -6.17
N SER A 19 5.71 8.93 -6.90
CA SER A 19 5.99 7.49 -6.77
C SER A 19 6.62 7.17 -5.40
N PRO A 20 6.36 5.98 -4.84
CA PRO A 20 7.00 5.55 -3.60
C PRO A 20 8.51 5.40 -3.77
N MET A 21 9.22 5.41 -2.66
CA MET A 21 10.68 5.30 -2.62
C MET A 21 11.13 4.09 -1.79
N LYS A 22 12.37 3.65 -2.05
CA LYS A 22 13.05 2.64 -1.22
C LYS A 22 13.07 3.07 0.24
N ASP A 23 12.65 2.18 1.14
CA ASP A 23 12.78 2.41 2.57
C ASP A 23 14.09 1.81 3.09
N THR A 24 15.10 2.66 3.24
CA THR A 24 16.43 2.25 3.72
C THR A 24 16.39 1.62 5.11
N GLY A 25 15.42 2.00 5.96
CA GLY A 25 15.24 1.42 7.30
C GLY A 25 14.62 0.02 7.30
N LYS A 26 14.04 -0.41 6.18
CA LYS A 26 13.30 -1.69 6.06
C LYS A 26 13.89 -2.61 4.99
N MET A 27 15.18 -2.48 4.70
CA MET A 27 15.84 -3.31 3.69
C MET A 27 15.87 -4.80 4.01
N GLY A 28 15.79 -5.16 5.30
CA GLY A 28 15.60 -6.55 5.74
C GLY A 28 14.23 -7.14 5.37
N GLU A 29 13.26 -6.31 4.97
CA GLU A 29 11.95 -6.74 4.47
C GLU A 29 11.98 -7.08 2.96
N LYS A 30 13.14 -7.06 2.29
CA LYS A 30 13.20 -7.62 0.92
C LYS A 30 12.94 -9.13 0.95
N LEU A 31 12.26 -9.64 -0.07
CA LEU A 31 12.13 -11.08 -0.29
C LEU A 31 13.49 -11.68 -0.66
N SER A 32 13.75 -12.88 -0.16
CA SER A 32 14.99 -13.62 -0.41
C SER A 32 14.83 -14.55 -1.60
N GLU A 33 15.90 -14.78 -2.35
CA GLU A 33 15.92 -15.78 -3.41
C GLU A 33 15.82 -17.21 -2.83
N THR A 34 15.24 -18.12 -3.62
CA THR A 34 15.26 -19.55 -3.32
C THR A 34 16.67 -20.10 -3.45
N THR A 35 17.12 -20.90 -2.47
CA THR A 35 18.46 -21.50 -2.48
C THR A 35 18.65 -22.51 -3.63
N ALA A 36 17.67 -23.36 -3.87
CA ALA A 36 17.66 -24.34 -4.96
C ALA A 36 16.23 -24.62 -5.45
N SER A 37 16.13 -25.12 -6.68
CA SER A 37 14.88 -25.62 -7.26
C SER A 37 14.75 -27.12 -6.99
N SER A 38 13.53 -27.59 -6.74
CA SER A 38 13.24 -29.03 -6.63
C SER A 38 13.33 -29.69 -8.01
N MET A 39 14.25 -30.64 -8.18
CA MET A 39 14.33 -31.50 -9.37
C MET A 39 13.68 -32.84 -9.04
N SER A 40 12.38 -32.99 -9.32
CA SER A 40 11.67 -34.25 -9.11
C SER A 40 11.71 -35.17 -10.33
N SER A 41 12.10 -34.68 -11.51
CA SER A 41 12.25 -35.47 -12.76
C SER A 41 12.85 -34.72 -13.98
N GLY A 42 13.47 -33.54 -13.84
CA GLY A 42 13.70 -32.62 -14.97
C GLY A 42 15.15 -32.45 -15.46
N GLY A 43 15.34 -32.35 -16.79
CA GLY A 43 16.62 -32.10 -17.47
C GLY A 43 16.86 -30.66 -17.98
N ALA A 44 15.89 -29.75 -17.87
CA ALA A 44 16.04 -28.35 -18.26
C ALA A 44 16.54 -27.48 -17.09
N THR A 45 17.50 -26.60 -17.34
CA THR A 45 18.09 -25.70 -16.33
C THR A 45 18.11 -24.24 -16.83
N SER A 46 18.07 -23.28 -15.90
CA SER A 46 18.21 -21.85 -16.16
C SER A 46 18.95 -21.16 -15.03
N THR A 47 19.76 -20.16 -15.35
CA THR A 47 20.48 -19.35 -14.36
C THR A 47 19.53 -18.46 -13.53
N ARG A 48 18.30 -18.18 -14.01
CA ARG A 48 17.33 -17.35 -13.29
C ARG A 48 16.71 -18.09 -12.09
N LYS A 49 16.61 -17.42 -10.94
CA LYS A 49 16.04 -17.93 -9.67
C LYS A 49 14.70 -17.28 -9.33
N ALA A 50 13.94 -17.93 -8.45
CA ALA A 50 12.67 -17.41 -7.93
C ALA A 50 12.86 -16.73 -6.57
N LEU A 51 11.90 -15.90 -6.16
CA LEU A 51 11.80 -15.35 -4.81
C LEU A 51 10.96 -16.27 -3.92
N LYS A 52 11.35 -16.40 -2.65
CA LYS A 52 10.62 -17.19 -1.64
C LYS A 52 9.68 -16.29 -0.84
N ILE A 53 8.48 -16.79 -0.57
CA ILE A 53 7.51 -16.20 0.35
C ILE A 53 7.18 -17.25 1.41
N GLU A 54 7.44 -16.94 2.67
CA GLU A 54 7.11 -17.80 3.80
C GLU A 54 6.01 -17.20 4.67
N VAL A 55 5.00 -18.01 4.94
CA VAL A 55 3.95 -17.75 5.92
C VAL A 55 3.91 -18.92 6.90
N LYS A 56 4.05 -18.64 8.20
CA LYS A 56 4.02 -19.67 9.24
C LYS A 56 3.24 -19.18 10.45
N LYS A 57 2.22 -19.94 10.84
CA LYS A 57 1.43 -19.67 12.05
C LYS A 57 2.32 -19.83 13.28
N GLN A 58 2.20 -18.88 14.22
CA GLN A 58 2.78 -19.05 15.54
C GLN A 58 1.83 -19.88 16.41
N SER A 59 2.33 -20.97 16.99
CA SER A 59 1.53 -21.77 17.92
C SER A 59 1.23 -20.96 19.18
N GLY A 60 -0.01 -21.02 19.65
CA GLY A 60 -0.43 -20.32 20.88
C GLY A 60 -0.62 -18.81 20.77
N SER A 61 -0.46 -18.21 19.59
CA SER A 61 -0.78 -16.79 19.34
C SER A 61 -2.01 -16.66 18.44
N SER A 62 -2.90 -15.71 18.76
CA SER A 62 -4.05 -15.34 17.93
C SER A 62 -3.71 -14.26 16.89
N ASP A 63 -2.71 -13.42 17.18
CA ASP A 63 -2.53 -12.13 16.47
C ASP A 63 -1.20 -12.07 15.70
N THR A 64 -0.30 -13.04 15.89
CA THR A 64 1.04 -13.03 15.30
C THR A 64 1.37 -14.29 14.49
N LEU A 65 2.24 -14.10 13.49
CA LEU A 65 2.79 -15.15 12.66
C LEU A 65 4.30 -15.22 12.87
N THR A 66 4.86 -16.43 12.95
CA THR A 66 6.32 -16.64 13.00
C THR A 66 7.00 -16.19 11.69
N LYS A 67 6.30 -16.30 10.56
CA LYS A 67 6.70 -15.71 9.27
C LYS A 67 5.48 -15.13 8.56
N ASN A 68 5.63 -13.94 7.98
CA ASN A 68 4.58 -13.24 7.24
C ASN A 68 5.17 -12.43 6.08
N ASP A 69 5.78 -13.12 5.11
CA ASP A 69 6.50 -12.45 4.03
C ASP A 69 5.61 -11.64 3.09
N PHE A 70 4.30 -11.88 3.04
CA PHE A 70 3.36 -11.03 2.30
C PHE A 70 3.19 -9.64 2.91
N ALA A 71 3.41 -9.49 4.22
CA ALA A 71 3.31 -8.20 4.90
C ALA A 71 4.60 -7.36 4.81
N LYS A 72 5.69 -7.92 4.28
CA LYS A 72 6.94 -7.20 4.07
C LYS A 72 6.73 -6.03 3.11
N LYS A 73 7.15 -4.83 3.52
CA LYS A 73 6.98 -3.57 2.79
C LYS A 73 8.30 -2.78 2.79
N PRO A 74 9.27 -3.14 1.92
CA PRO A 74 10.58 -2.47 1.83
C PRO A 74 10.55 -1.11 1.08
N LEU A 75 9.34 -0.58 0.82
CA LEU A 75 9.09 0.69 0.14
C LEU A 75 8.19 1.57 1.02
N LYS A 76 8.36 2.89 0.92
CA LYS A 76 7.54 3.87 1.65
C LYS A 76 7.05 4.98 0.74
N HIS A 77 6.04 5.71 1.21
CA HIS A 77 5.55 6.91 0.54
C HIS A 77 6.67 7.94 0.39
N LYS A 78 6.61 8.73 -0.69
CA LYS A 78 7.49 9.88 -0.85
C LYS A 78 7.20 10.86 0.29
N ASN A 79 8.24 11.39 0.91
CA ASN A 79 8.11 12.52 1.81
C ASN A 79 8.42 13.81 1.03
N ASN A 80 7.49 14.76 1.05
CA ASN A 80 7.66 16.09 0.50
C ASN A 80 7.50 17.11 1.63
N SER A 81 8.62 17.72 2.05
CA SER A 81 8.66 18.75 3.09
C SER A 81 7.98 18.36 4.41
N GLY A 82 8.17 17.12 4.87
CA GLY A 82 7.63 16.63 6.14
C GLY A 82 6.24 16.01 6.04
N THR A 83 5.60 16.05 4.88
CA THR A 83 4.30 15.41 4.63
C THR A 83 4.46 14.23 3.68
N GLU A 84 3.87 13.08 4.04
CA GLU A 84 3.83 11.92 3.17
C GLU A 84 2.84 12.14 2.02
N VAL A 85 3.29 11.87 0.79
CA VAL A 85 2.40 11.86 -0.39
C VAL A 85 1.68 10.51 -0.43
N LYS A 86 0.48 10.52 0.16
CA LYS A 86 -0.42 9.36 0.29
C LYS A 86 -1.88 9.83 0.25
N LEU A 87 -2.79 8.89 0.03
CA LEU A 87 -4.22 9.16 0.09
C LEU A 87 -4.64 9.33 1.55
N ALA A 88 -5.21 10.49 1.88
CA ALA A 88 -5.62 10.83 3.24
C ALA A 88 -6.88 11.70 3.18
N ALA A 89 -8.03 11.10 3.52
CA ALA A 89 -9.34 11.74 3.37
C ALA A 89 -9.47 13.06 4.17
N SER A 90 -8.83 13.15 5.34
CA SER A 90 -8.81 14.37 6.16
C SER A 90 -8.02 15.52 5.54
N GLY A 91 -7.03 15.23 4.69
CA GLY A 91 -6.26 16.24 3.97
C GLY A 91 -6.84 16.57 2.59
N GLU A 92 -7.30 15.56 1.86
CA GLU A 92 -7.73 15.71 0.44
C GLU A 92 -9.15 16.24 0.27
N PHE A 93 -10.02 16.05 1.27
CA PHE A 93 -11.43 16.48 1.23
C PHE A 93 -11.76 17.44 2.39
N GLY A 94 -10.83 18.34 2.70
CA GLY A 94 -10.95 19.34 3.76
C GLY A 94 -12.14 20.31 3.61
N ASP A 95 -12.29 21.19 4.60
CA ASP A 95 -13.24 22.32 4.58
C ASP A 95 -14.73 21.96 4.43
N ASN A 96 -15.16 20.78 4.91
CA ASN A 96 -16.53 20.27 4.74
C ASN A 96 -16.98 20.15 3.27
N LYS A 97 -16.05 20.15 2.31
CA LYS A 97 -16.35 20.00 0.88
C LYS A 97 -16.34 18.55 0.41
N ALA A 98 -16.04 17.61 1.30
CA ALA A 98 -16.28 16.20 1.07
C ALA A 98 -17.74 15.98 0.66
N TRP A 99 -17.96 15.31 -0.47
CA TRP A 99 -19.30 14.93 -0.88
C TRP A 99 -19.92 13.99 0.16
N LYS A 100 -21.17 14.27 0.55
CA LYS A 100 -21.95 13.47 1.50
C LYS A 100 -23.34 13.21 0.92
N PRO A 101 -23.97 12.08 1.26
CA PRO A 101 -25.35 11.82 0.87
C PRO A 101 -26.31 12.84 1.51
N VAL A 102 -27.48 13.03 0.89
CA VAL A 102 -28.52 13.95 1.41
C VAL A 102 -29.10 13.46 2.74
N LEU A 103 -29.27 12.14 2.88
CA LEU A 103 -29.73 11.48 4.10
C LEU A 103 -28.82 10.29 4.43
N LYS A 104 -28.66 10.03 5.72
CA LYS A 104 -28.06 8.79 6.22
C LYS A 104 -29.10 7.67 6.24
N THR A 105 -28.62 6.43 6.32
CA THR A 105 -29.48 5.23 6.41
C THR A 105 -30.51 5.35 7.54
N ASP A 106 -30.08 5.68 8.76
CA ASP A 106 -30.97 5.82 9.93
C ASP A 106 -32.02 6.93 9.80
N GLU A 107 -31.76 7.95 8.96
CA GLU A 107 -32.69 9.06 8.71
C GLU A 107 -33.77 8.67 7.69
N ILE A 108 -33.48 7.69 6.84
CA ILE A 108 -34.43 7.10 5.90
C ILE A 108 -35.34 6.12 6.64
N GLU A 109 -34.77 5.29 7.52
CA GLU A 109 -35.53 4.28 8.29
C GLU A 109 -36.52 4.90 9.28
N LYS A 110 -36.28 6.14 9.72
CA LYS A 110 -37.17 6.88 10.64
C LYS A 110 -38.27 7.67 9.92
N LYS A 111 -38.32 7.64 8.58
CA LYS A 111 -39.40 8.23 7.79
C LYS A 111 -40.49 7.21 7.50
#